data_AF-A0A1H7YRX7-F1
#
_entry.id   AF-A0A1H7YRX7-F1
#
_cell.length_a   1.000
_cell.length_b   1.000
_cell.length_c   1.000
_cell.angle_alpha   90.00
_cell.angle_beta   90.00
_cell.angle_gamma   90.00
#
_symmetry.space_group_name_H-M   'P 1'
#
loop_
_entity.id
_entity.type
_entity.pdbx_description
1 polymer ?
#
loop_
_entity_poly.entity_id
_entity_poly.type
_entity_poly.pdbx_seq_one_letter_code
_entity_poly.pdbx_strand_id
1 'polypeptide(L)'
;MMKRLQAIVNKKYTLNDEAFLQECKKSLDDNGIVVLPDFINNTALEEIAQEGKEKQHLAFYTTSKHNIYLVPSDDNFSEDHIRNRLISTEKGCITDDLISDNSPLKVLYNNELFKSFLCYVLGEKQLYPYVDPLSSVNIHYASDGQGLGWHFDNSSFASHYPANC
;
A
#
# COMPACT_ATOMS: atom_id res chain seq x y z
N MET A 1 -8.18 -17.06 -17.23
CA MET A 1 -7.16 -17.83 -16.48
C MET A 1 -6.48 -16.86 -15.53
N MET A 2 -6.48 -17.11 -14.21
CA MET A 2 -5.84 -16.21 -13.24
C MET A 2 -4.33 -16.11 -13.53
N LYS A 3 -3.77 -14.89 -13.45
CA LYS A 3 -2.32 -14.69 -13.58
C LYS A 3 -1.60 -15.39 -12.42
N ARG A 4 -0.38 -15.86 -12.69
CA ARG A 4 0.49 -16.46 -11.67
C ARG A 4 1.42 -15.40 -11.09
N LEU A 5 1.84 -15.58 -9.84
CA LEU A 5 2.77 -14.67 -9.16
C LEU A 5 4.06 -14.44 -9.96
N GLN A 6 4.58 -15.47 -10.64
CA GLN A 6 5.82 -15.36 -11.44
C GLN A 6 5.69 -14.45 -12.67
N ALA A 7 4.46 -14.10 -13.06
CA ALA A 7 4.19 -13.12 -14.12
C ALA A 7 4.12 -11.68 -13.57
N ILE A 8 4.16 -11.49 -12.25
CA ILE A 8 4.00 -10.20 -11.57
C ILE A 8 5.27 -9.81 -10.84
N VAL A 9 5.81 -10.71 -10.02
CA VAL A 9 7.01 -10.45 -9.22
C VAL A 9 8.26 -10.67 -10.08
N ASN A 10 9.23 -9.77 -9.97
CA ASN A 10 10.51 -9.89 -10.64
C ASN A 10 11.26 -11.13 -10.15
N LYS A 11 11.75 -11.93 -11.10
CA LYS A 11 12.37 -13.24 -10.85
C LYS A 11 13.62 -13.19 -9.97
N LYS A 12 14.22 -12.01 -9.78
CA LYS A 12 15.33 -11.81 -8.85
C LYS A 12 14.92 -12.00 -7.38
N TYR A 13 13.62 -11.90 -7.06
CA TYR A 13 13.11 -12.05 -5.71
C TYR A 13 12.64 -13.47 -5.43
N THR A 14 13.35 -14.14 -4.53
CA THR A 14 13.06 -15.50 -4.08
C THR A 14 12.31 -15.47 -2.75
N LEU A 15 10.99 -15.30 -2.80
CA LEU A 15 10.13 -15.04 -1.63
C LEU A 15 10.09 -16.15 -0.57
N ASN A 16 10.57 -17.35 -0.90
CA ASN A 16 10.68 -18.50 0.00
C ASN A 16 12.14 -18.88 0.34
N ASP A 17 13.12 -18.11 -0.13
CA ASP A 17 14.52 -18.32 0.22
C ASP A 17 14.79 -17.77 1.62
N GLU A 18 15.40 -18.59 2.47
CA GLU A 18 15.62 -18.25 3.88
C GLU A 18 16.55 -17.04 4.06
N ALA A 19 17.61 -16.94 3.24
CA ALA A 19 18.55 -15.84 3.33
C ALA A 19 17.88 -14.51 2.95
N PHE A 20 17.11 -14.50 1.85
CA PHE A 20 16.35 -13.33 1.44
C PHE A 20 15.29 -12.92 2.46
N LEU A 21 14.60 -13.89 3.06
CA LEU A 21 13.62 -13.66 4.13
C LEU A 21 14.27 -13.02 5.37
N GLN A 22 15.42 -13.54 5.81
CA GLN A 22 16.18 -12.99 6.93
C GLN A 22 16.72 -11.58 6.64
N GLU A 23 17.18 -11.34 5.42
CA GLU A 23 17.62 -10.01 4.97
C GLU A 23 16.47 -8.99 5.04
N CYS A 24 15.29 -9.34 4.52
CA CYS A 24 14.12 -8.47 4.57
C CYS A 24 13.65 -8.21 6.01
N LYS A 25 13.60 -9.25 6.85
CA LYS A 25 13.25 -9.12 8.28
C LYS A 25 14.20 -8.17 9.00
N LYS A 26 15.51 -8.36 8.79
CA LYS A 26 16.54 -7.49 9.37
C LYS A 26 16.39 -6.05 8.91
N SER A 27 16.14 -5.83 7.61
CA SER A 27 15.94 -4.49 7.06
C SER A 27 14.72 -3.79 7.69
N LEU A 28 13.61 -4.52 7.87
CA LEU A 28 12.42 -4.00 8.55
C LEU A 28 12.71 -3.67 10.02
N ASP A 29 13.38 -4.55 10.75
CA ASP A 29 13.69 -4.36 12.17
C ASP A 29 14.61 -3.15 12.41
N ASP A 30 15.61 -2.97 11.53
CA ASP A 30 16.60 -1.90 11.67
C ASP A 30 16.05 -0.54 11.20
N ASN A 31 15.17 -0.51 10.18
CA ASN A 31 14.80 0.73 9.47
C ASN A 31 13.30 1.05 9.49
N GLY A 32 12.44 0.13 9.95
CA GLY A 32 10.99 0.25 9.85
C GLY A 32 10.41 0.12 8.44
N ILE A 33 11.24 -0.18 7.43
CA ILE A 33 10.83 -0.31 6.03
C ILE A 33 11.70 -1.31 5.28
N VAL A 34 11.12 -2.01 4.30
CA VAL A 34 11.85 -2.82 3.31
C VAL A 34 11.64 -2.21 1.93
N VAL A 35 12.74 -1.90 1.23
CA VAL A 35 12.70 -1.37 -0.13
C VAL A 35 13.16 -2.45 -1.11
N LEU A 36 12.27 -2.86 -2.02
CA LEU A 36 12.55 -3.87 -3.04
C LEU A 36 12.41 -3.23 -4.44
N PRO A 37 13.51 -2.70 -5.02
CA PRO A 37 13.45 -2.05 -6.33
C PRO A 37 12.97 -3.00 -7.43
N ASP A 38 12.07 -2.56 -8.29
CA ASP A 38 11.49 -3.37 -9.38
C ASP A 38 10.83 -4.67 -8.88
N PHE A 39 10.24 -4.66 -7.68
CA PHE A 39 9.56 -5.83 -7.11
C PHE A 39 8.46 -6.35 -8.03
N ILE A 40 7.56 -5.47 -8.45
CA ILE A 40 6.63 -5.74 -9.55
C ILE A 40 7.39 -5.49 -10.84
N ASN A 41 7.36 -6.45 -11.76
CA ASN A 41 8.02 -6.31 -13.05
C ASN A 41 7.33 -5.26 -13.93
N ASN A 42 8.05 -4.71 -14.91
CA ASN A 42 7.57 -3.61 -15.75
C ASN A 42 6.25 -3.91 -16.46
N THR A 43 6.08 -5.12 -17.01
CA THR A 43 4.84 -5.50 -17.70
C THR A 43 3.64 -5.46 -16.76
N ALA A 44 3.76 -6.02 -15.56
CA ALA A 44 2.69 -5.97 -14.57
C ALA A 44 2.47 -4.55 -14.03
N LEU A 45 3.53 -3.75 -13.89
CA LEU A 45 3.42 -2.36 -13.45
C LEU A 45 2.71 -1.48 -14.50
N GLU A 46 3.01 -1.67 -15.79
CA GLU A 46 2.32 -1.01 -16.91
C GLU A 46 0.83 -1.38 -16.95
N GLU A 47 0.48 -2.64 -16.69
CA GLU A 47 -0.92 -3.06 -16.57
C GLU A 47 -1.65 -2.39 -15.40
N ILE A 48 -1.01 -2.28 -14.22
CA ILE A 48 -1.56 -1.57 -13.07
C ILE A 48 -1.77 -0.09 -13.41
N ALA A 49 -0.78 0.55 -14.04
CA ALA A 49 -0.86 1.95 -14.44
C ALA A 49 -1.99 2.18 -15.45
N GLN A 50 -2.13 1.29 -16.44
CA GLN A 50 -3.19 1.37 -17.45
C GLN A 50 -4.58 1.17 -16.83
N GLU A 51 -4.75 0.18 -15.96
CA GLU A 51 -6.00 -0.01 -15.21
C GLU A 51 -6.35 1.23 -14.37
N GLY A 52 -5.35 1.81 -13.69
CA GLY A 52 -5.49 3.05 -12.94
C GLY A 52 -5.96 4.21 -13.80
N LYS A 53 -5.38 4.41 -14.99
CA LYS A 53 -5.78 5.47 -15.94
C LYS A 53 -7.19 5.28 -16.46
N GLU A 54 -7.55 4.06 -16.87
CA GLU A 54 -8.88 3.73 -17.39
C GLU A 54 -9.97 3.99 -16.35
N LYS A 55 -9.68 3.74 -15.07
CA LYS A 55 -10.64 3.87 -13.97
C LYS A 55 -10.54 5.19 -13.21
N GLN A 56 -9.62 6.08 -13.57
CA GLN A 56 -9.41 7.35 -12.88
C GLN A 56 -10.67 8.23 -12.82
N HIS A 57 -11.53 8.14 -13.84
CA HIS A 57 -12.81 8.86 -13.88
C HIS A 57 -13.83 8.39 -12.83
N LEU A 58 -13.60 7.21 -12.23
CA LEU A 58 -14.40 6.66 -11.13
C LEU A 58 -13.81 7.01 -9.75
N ALA A 59 -12.64 7.64 -9.70
CA ALA A 59 -11.95 7.92 -8.45
C ALA A 59 -12.74 8.92 -7.60
N PHE A 60 -12.80 8.65 -6.30
CA PHE A 60 -13.30 9.59 -5.32
C PHE A 60 -12.17 10.56 -4.94
N TYR A 61 -12.37 11.84 -5.22
CA TYR A 61 -11.41 12.90 -4.88
C TYR A 61 -11.83 13.63 -3.61
N THR A 62 -10.89 13.81 -2.70
CA THR A 62 -11.14 14.46 -1.42
C THR A 62 -9.99 15.35 -0.99
N THR A 63 -10.35 16.44 -0.34
CA THR A 63 -9.44 17.29 0.43
C THR A 63 -9.86 17.22 1.89
N SER A 64 -8.92 16.90 2.77
CA SER A 64 -9.19 16.76 4.20
C SER A 64 -8.06 17.37 5.02
N LYS A 65 -8.38 17.70 6.27
CA LYS A 65 -7.40 18.09 7.29
C LYS A 65 -7.47 17.10 8.44
N HIS A 66 -6.32 16.62 8.88
CA HIS A 66 -6.20 15.68 9.99
C HIS A 66 -4.93 15.97 10.80
N ASN A 67 -4.88 15.56 12.07
CA ASN A 67 -3.61 15.49 12.79
C ASN A 67 -2.83 14.23 12.35
N ILE A 68 -1.58 14.11 12.80
CA ILE A 68 -0.70 12.99 12.42
C ILE A 68 -1.17 11.62 12.93
N TYR A 69 -2.15 11.57 13.84
CA TYR A 69 -2.65 10.35 14.45
C TYR A 69 -4.02 9.94 13.91
N LEU A 70 -4.61 10.71 12.99
CA LEU A 70 -5.92 10.45 12.38
C LEU A 70 -7.08 10.28 13.37
N VAL A 71 -7.01 10.97 14.51
CA VAL A 71 -8.05 10.96 15.57
C VAL A 71 -8.63 12.36 15.82
N PRO A 72 -9.77 12.49 16.52
CA PRO A 72 -10.26 13.81 16.94
C PRO A 72 -9.23 14.59 17.79
N SER A 73 -9.33 15.92 17.77
CA SER A 73 -8.53 16.79 18.63
C SER A 73 -8.80 16.51 20.11
N ASP A 74 -7.81 16.80 20.94
CA ASP A 74 -7.85 16.61 22.39
C ASP A 74 -7.81 17.96 23.10
N ASP A 75 -8.87 18.28 23.85
CA ASP A 75 -9.07 19.57 24.53
C ASP A 75 -8.03 19.85 25.63
N ASN A 76 -7.23 18.85 26.02
CA ASN A 76 -6.11 19.04 26.95
C ASN A 76 -4.90 19.74 26.30
N PHE A 77 -4.88 19.90 24.98
CA PHE A 77 -3.77 20.50 24.24
C PHE A 77 -4.23 21.67 23.36
N SER A 78 -3.33 22.63 23.12
CA SER A 78 -3.59 23.72 22.17
C SER A 78 -3.65 23.23 20.73
N GLU A 79 -4.18 24.05 19.82
CA GLU A 79 -4.27 23.74 18.39
C GLU A 79 -2.89 23.55 17.73
N ASP A 80 -1.86 24.26 18.21
CA ASP A 80 -0.49 24.18 17.69
C ASP A 80 0.30 22.97 18.22
N HIS A 81 -0.22 22.29 19.26
CA HIS A 81 0.42 21.09 19.80
C HIS A 81 0.38 19.95 18.77
N ILE A 82 1.42 19.11 18.70
CA ILE A 82 1.54 18.03 17.70
C ILE A 82 0.35 17.05 17.69
N ARG A 83 -0.32 16.90 18.85
CA ARG A 83 -1.55 16.11 19.01
C ARG A 83 -2.75 16.65 18.22
N ASN A 84 -2.82 17.96 18.01
CA ASN A 84 -3.97 18.67 17.42
C ASN A 84 -3.62 19.37 16.10
N ARG A 85 -2.34 19.64 15.84
CA ARG A 85 -1.90 20.35 14.64
C ARG A 85 -2.36 19.63 13.37
N LEU A 86 -3.12 20.37 12.56
CA LEU A 86 -3.70 19.85 11.33
C LEU A 86 -2.72 19.91 10.16
N ILE A 87 -2.77 18.89 9.33
CA ILE A 87 -2.05 18.72 8.07
C ILE A 87 -3.10 18.47 6.98
N SER A 88 -2.89 19.10 5.82
CA SER A 88 -3.77 18.90 4.66
C SER A 88 -3.36 17.67 3.87
N THR A 89 -4.36 16.91 3.44
CA THR A 89 -4.25 15.83 2.48
C THR A 89 -5.19 16.11 1.32
N GLU A 90 -4.72 15.91 0.10
CA GLU A 90 -5.51 15.95 -1.11
C GLU A 90 -5.17 14.73 -1.97
N LYS A 91 -6.16 13.86 -2.20
CA LYS A 91 -5.97 12.64 -2.98
C LYS A 91 -7.25 12.22 -3.72
N GLY A 92 -7.06 11.52 -4.82
CA GLY A 92 -8.05 10.64 -5.42
C GLY A 92 -7.79 9.18 -5.01
N CYS A 93 -8.83 8.37 -4.92
CA CYS A 93 -8.65 6.92 -4.87
C CYS A 93 -9.76 6.15 -5.60
N ILE A 94 -9.39 5.00 -6.15
CA ILE A 94 -10.33 3.90 -6.38
C ILE A 94 -10.07 2.79 -5.35
N THR A 95 -11.14 2.14 -4.93
CA THR A 95 -11.18 1.11 -3.89
C THR A 95 -11.19 -0.30 -4.46
N ASP A 96 -11.10 -1.31 -3.59
CA ASP A 96 -10.93 -2.72 -3.98
C ASP A 96 -12.01 -3.22 -4.95
N ASP A 97 -13.26 -2.82 -4.74
CA ASP A 97 -14.42 -3.18 -5.55
C ASP A 97 -14.32 -2.67 -7.00
N LEU A 98 -13.59 -1.59 -7.23
CA LEU A 98 -13.33 -1.04 -8.56
C LEU A 98 -12.10 -1.67 -9.22
N ILE A 99 -11.26 -2.41 -8.51
CA ILE A 99 -10.07 -3.07 -9.06
C ILE A 99 -10.45 -4.47 -9.58
N SER A 100 -9.99 -4.80 -10.79
CA SER A 100 -10.30 -6.07 -11.45
C SER A 100 -9.74 -7.24 -10.67
N ASP A 101 -10.49 -8.34 -10.52
CA ASP A 101 -9.98 -9.56 -9.88
C ASP A 101 -8.80 -10.20 -10.63
N ASN A 102 -8.64 -9.85 -11.91
CA ASN A 102 -7.47 -10.24 -12.71
C ASN A 102 -6.32 -9.21 -12.68
N SER A 103 -6.48 -8.11 -11.94
CA SER A 103 -5.45 -7.09 -11.74
C SER A 103 -4.22 -7.74 -11.10
N PRO A 104 -2.99 -7.37 -11.53
CA PRO A 104 -1.77 -7.80 -10.85
C PRO A 104 -1.78 -7.49 -9.34
N LEU A 105 -2.41 -6.39 -8.91
CA LEU A 105 -2.54 -6.05 -7.48
C LEU A 105 -3.37 -7.08 -6.72
N LYS A 106 -4.56 -7.43 -7.22
CA LYS A 106 -5.44 -8.43 -6.57
C LYS A 106 -4.84 -9.83 -6.61
N VAL A 107 -4.14 -10.19 -7.67
CA VAL A 107 -3.42 -11.48 -7.75
C VAL A 107 -2.29 -11.52 -6.73
N LEU A 108 -1.52 -10.44 -6.58
CA LEU A 108 -0.44 -10.34 -5.60
C LEU A 108 -0.99 -10.40 -4.17
N TYR A 109 -1.99 -9.58 -3.84
CA TYR A 109 -2.64 -9.52 -2.53
C TYR A 109 -3.16 -10.88 -2.06
N ASN A 110 -3.78 -11.64 -2.96
CA ASN A 110 -4.37 -12.93 -2.64
C ASN A 110 -3.39 -14.10 -2.72
N ASN A 111 -2.13 -13.88 -3.12
CA ASN A 111 -1.19 -14.97 -3.32
C ASN A 111 -0.61 -15.50 -2.00
N GLU A 112 -0.76 -16.80 -1.75
CA GLU A 112 -0.31 -17.45 -0.52
C GLU A 112 1.21 -17.42 -0.30
N LEU A 113 2.02 -17.49 -1.37
CA LEU A 113 3.47 -17.36 -1.24
C LEU A 113 3.85 -15.93 -0.82
N PHE A 114 3.20 -14.92 -1.39
CA PHE A 114 3.43 -13.52 -1.01
C PHE A 114 2.97 -13.22 0.43
N LYS A 115 1.80 -13.74 0.84
CA LYS A 115 1.34 -13.64 2.23
C LYS A 115 2.30 -14.32 3.20
N SER A 116 2.82 -15.51 2.85
CA SER A 116 3.79 -16.23 3.68
C SER A 116 5.10 -15.44 3.83
N PHE A 117 5.57 -14.82 2.75
CA PHE A 117 6.71 -13.90 2.77
C PHE A 117 6.46 -12.73 3.73
N LEU A 118 5.30 -12.06 3.62
CA LEU A 118 4.94 -10.96 4.50
C LEU A 118 4.82 -11.39 5.97
N CYS A 119 4.17 -12.52 6.27
CA CYS A 119 4.12 -13.09 7.62
C CYS A 119 5.51 -13.22 8.24
N TYR A 120 6.45 -13.80 7.50
CA TYR A 120 7.81 -13.98 7.99
C TYR A 120 8.50 -12.62 8.23
N VAL A 121 8.45 -11.71 7.25
CA VAL A 121 9.12 -10.40 7.33
C VAL A 121 8.52 -9.51 8.41
N LEU A 122 7.21 -9.57 8.64
CA LEU A 122 6.54 -8.82 9.70
C LEU A 122 6.65 -9.49 11.07
N GLY A 123 7.08 -10.75 11.14
CA GLY A 123 7.06 -11.54 12.38
C GLY A 123 5.65 -11.97 12.81
N GLU A 124 4.70 -11.99 11.88
CA GLU A 124 3.30 -12.30 12.11
C GLU A 124 2.98 -13.76 11.82
N LYS A 125 2.05 -14.34 12.60
CA LYS A 125 1.61 -15.73 12.38
C LYS A 125 0.71 -15.86 11.15
N GLN A 126 -0.11 -14.84 10.91
CA GLN A 126 -1.11 -14.83 9.86
C GLN A 126 -1.49 -13.39 9.52
N LEU A 127 -1.81 -13.15 8.24
CA LEU A 127 -2.43 -11.91 7.79
C LEU A 127 -3.95 -12.09 7.65
N TYR A 128 -4.69 -11.07 8.05
CA TYR A 128 -6.14 -11.00 7.88
C TYR A 128 -6.50 -9.87 6.91
N PRO A 129 -7.50 -10.06 6.05
CA PRO A 129 -8.01 -8.98 5.23
C PRO A 129 -8.63 -7.89 6.10
N TYR A 130 -8.73 -6.67 5.54
CA TYR A 130 -9.47 -5.60 6.18
C TYR A 130 -10.93 -5.98 6.40
N VAL A 131 -11.50 -5.54 7.52
CA VAL A 131 -12.94 -5.69 7.79
C VAL A 131 -13.77 -4.87 6.81
N ASP A 132 -13.26 -3.70 6.40
CA ASP A 132 -13.85 -2.90 5.33
C ASP A 132 -13.50 -3.52 3.97
N PRO A 133 -14.50 -4.01 3.20
CA PRO A 133 -14.26 -4.64 1.90
C PRO A 133 -13.65 -3.68 0.88
N LEU A 134 -13.73 -2.36 1.06
CA LEU A 134 -13.23 -1.37 0.11
C LEU A 134 -11.73 -1.06 0.28
N SER A 135 -11.15 -1.40 1.43
CA SER A 135 -9.85 -0.89 1.87
C SER A 135 -8.65 -1.79 1.53
N SER A 136 -8.87 -3.03 1.11
CA SER A 136 -7.81 -4.05 0.96
C SER A 136 -6.77 -3.71 -0.12
N VAL A 137 -7.22 -3.28 -1.29
CA VAL A 137 -6.38 -2.83 -2.39
C VAL A 137 -6.93 -1.50 -2.89
N ASN A 138 -6.06 -0.50 -3.04
CA ASN A 138 -6.45 0.81 -3.55
C ASN A 138 -5.41 1.33 -4.55
N ILE A 139 -5.85 2.20 -5.45
CA ILE A 139 -4.97 3.01 -6.31
C ILE A 139 -5.22 4.46 -5.96
N HIS A 140 -4.17 5.14 -5.52
CA HIS A 140 -4.20 6.56 -5.17
C HIS A 140 -3.73 7.43 -6.34
N TYR A 141 -4.38 8.58 -6.51
CA TYR A 141 -4.05 9.59 -7.49
C TYR A 141 -3.67 10.89 -6.77
N ALA A 142 -2.56 11.48 -7.18
CA ALA A 142 -2.14 12.81 -6.74
C ALA A 142 -1.56 13.55 -7.94
N SER A 143 -2.14 14.70 -8.26
CA SER A 143 -1.63 15.66 -9.24
C SER A 143 -0.52 16.51 -8.64
N ASP A 144 0.13 17.36 -9.44
CA ASP A 144 1.12 18.30 -8.94
C ASP A 144 0.57 19.16 -7.80
N GLY A 145 1.31 19.27 -6.71
CA GLY A 145 0.90 19.92 -5.47
C GLY A 145 -0.08 19.14 -4.57
N GLN A 146 -0.64 18.02 -5.03
CA GLN A 146 -1.47 17.13 -4.22
C GLN A 146 -0.62 16.06 -3.53
N GLY A 147 -1.16 15.47 -2.47
CA GLY A 147 -0.45 14.42 -1.75
C GLY A 147 -1.11 14.03 -0.42
N LEU A 148 -0.57 12.97 0.14
CA LEU A 148 -0.88 12.53 1.49
C LEU A 148 -0.01 13.28 2.48
N GLY A 149 -0.65 14.09 3.32
CA GLY A 149 -0.01 14.74 4.46
C GLY A 149 0.56 13.71 5.44
N TRP A 150 1.57 14.12 6.20
CA TRP A 150 2.23 13.27 7.19
C TRP A 150 1.24 12.66 8.20
N HIS A 151 1.32 11.35 8.42
CA HIS A 151 0.51 10.63 9.41
C HIS A 151 1.13 9.28 9.79
N PHE A 152 0.69 8.74 10.92
CA PHE A 152 0.75 7.31 11.24
C PHE A 152 -0.47 6.62 10.64
N ASP A 153 -0.25 5.45 10.06
CA ASP A 153 -1.32 4.66 9.47
C ASP A 153 -2.13 3.95 10.56
N ASN A 154 -3.41 3.71 10.28
CA ASN A 154 -4.27 2.85 11.10
C ASN A 154 -4.05 1.37 10.76
N SER A 155 -3.33 1.09 9.67
CA SER A 155 -2.82 -0.24 9.31
C SER A 155 -1.61 -0.63 10.18
N SER A 156 -1.44 -1.94 10.40
CA SER A 156 -0.19 -2.45 10.99
C SER A 156 0.97 -2.48 9.98
N PHE A 157 0.65 -2.52 8.67
CA PHE A 157 1.63 -2.46 7.59
C PHE A 157 0.94 -2.05 6.28
N ALA A 158 1.73 -1.54 5.34
CA ALA A 158 1.31 -1.28 3.97
C ALA A 158 2.41 -1.66 2.97
N SER A 159 2.03 -2.05 1.77
CA SER A 159 2.94 -2.25 0.63
C SER A 159 2.56 -1.28 -0.48
N HIS A 160 3.53 -0.47 -0.91
CA HIS A 160 3.31 0.58 -1.90
C HIS A 160 4.08 0.27 -3.18
N TYR A 161 3.41 0.44 -4.32
CA TYR A 161 3.98 0.20 -5.65
C TYR A 161 3.83 1.47 -6.49
N PRO A 162 4.83 2.36 -6.50
CA PRO A 162 4.78 3.56 -7.32
C PRO A 162 4.69 3.19 -8.80
N ALA A 163 3.62 3.63 -9.46
CA ALA A 163 3.43 3.51 -10.89
C ALA A 163 3.44 4.91 -11.49
N ASN A 164 4.27 5.14 -12.51
CA ASN A 164 4.26 6.41 -13.24
C ASN A 164 3.06 6.39 -14.19
N CYS A 165 2.04 7.16 -13.84
CA CYS A 165 0.86 7.38 -14.69
C CYS A 165 1.06 8.64 -15.54
#